data_AF-A0A814Y555-F1
#
_entry.id   AF-A0A814Y555-F1
#
_cell.length_a   1.000
_cell.length_b   1.000
_cell.length_c   1.000
_cell.angle_alpha   90.00
_cell.angle_beta   90.00
_cell.angle_gamma   90.00
#
_symmetry.space_group_name_H-M   'P 1'
#
loop_
_entity.id
_entity.type
_entity.pdbx_description
1 polymer ?
#
loop_
_entity_poly.entity_id
_entity_poly.type
_entity_poly.pdbx_seq_one_letter_code
_entity_poly.pdbx_strand_id
1 'polypeptide(L)'
;MSTAVAIGIGLTVVGFAGRYIARHGKTIAENLTKTTGVLAEGLSSKYYKGGFGLSSKYYKGGFDPKMNRREAALILGISPTANKTRVREAYKRLIIQNHPDRGGSPYVAAKINEAKDFFESGAK
;
A
#
# COMPACT_ATOMS: atom_id res chain seq x y z
N MET A 1 18.36 16.52 45.40
CA MET A 1 19.41 16.64 44.37
C MET A 1 19.72 15.28 43.72
N SER A 2 18.70 14.48 43.40
CA SER A 2 18.91 13.06 43.04
C SER A 2 18.46 12.69 41.62
N THR A 3 17.83 13.62 40.90
CA THR A 3 17.31 13.41 39.53
C THR A 3 18.34 13.69 38.44
N ALA A 4 19.27 14.63 38.66
CA ALA A 4 20.30 14.99 37.67
C ALA A 4 21.37 13.89 37.48
N VAL A 5 21.70 13.15 38.56
CA VAL A 5 22.72 12.08 38.51
C VAL A 5 22.20 10.85 37.75
N ALA A 6 20.92 10.50 37.92
CA ALA A 6 20.30 9.37 37.22
C ALA A 6 20.22 9.58 35.69
N ILE A 7 19.93 10.81 35.25
CA ILE A 7 19.90 11.17 33.82
C ILE A 7 21.32 11.12 33.21
N GLY A 8 22.34 11.59 33.96
CA GLY A 8 23.73 11.57 33.52
C GLY A 8 24.28 10.14 33.33
N ILE A 9 23.94 9.20 34.21
CA ILE A 9 24.35 7.80 34.08
C ILE A 9 23.59 7.11 32.93
N GLY A 10 22.30 7.40 32.75
CA GLY A 10 21.51 6.81 31.65
C GLY A 10 22.04 7.17 30.26
N LEU A 11 22.42 8.43 30.05
CA LEU A 11 22.91 8.89 28.73
C LEU A 11 24.29 8.29 28.37
N THR A 12 25.15 8.09 29.37
CA THR A 12 26.51 7.57 29.16
C THR A 12 26.51 6.09 28.81
N VAL A 13 25.62 5.28 29.40
CA VAL A 13 25.48 3.84 29.06
C VAL A 13 25.06 3.66 27.60
N VAL A 14 24.08 4.43 27.13
CA VAL A 14 23.60 4.37 25.73
C VAL A 14 24.70 4.82 24.75
N GLY A 15 25.39 5.91 25.07
CA GLY A 15 26.47 6.42 24.22
C GLY A 15 27.67 5.46 24.13
N PHE A 16 28.06 4.85 25.25
CA PHE A 16 29.20 3.92 25.29
C PHE A 16 28.86 2.60 24.58
N ALA A 17 27.65 2.06 24.78
CA ALA A 17 27.18 0.88 24.06
C ALA A 17 27.11 1.13 22.54
N GLY A 18 26.57 2.28 22.12
CA GLY A 18 26.54 2.66 20.70
C GLY A 18 27.94 2.79 20.09
N ARG A 19 28.88 3.41 20.79
CA ARG A 19 30.28 3.56 20.32
C ARG A 19 31.04 2.23 20.30
N TYR A 20 30.75 1.32 21.23
CA TYR A 20 31.34 -0.01 21.28
C TYR A 20 30.88 -0.87 20.09
N ILE A 21 29.57 -0.86 19.78
CA ILE A 21 29.00 -1.54 18.61
C ILE A 21 29.53 -0.91 17.32
N ALA A 22 29.65 0.42 17.20
CA ALA A 22 30.17 1.03 15.98
C ALA A 22 31.65 0.65 15.70
N ARG A 23 32.47 0.45 16.74
CA ARG A 23 33.88 0.06 16.59
C ARG A 23 34.09 -1.44 16.37
N HIS A 24 33.26 -2.29 16.96
CA HIS A 24 33.31 -3.76 16.79
C HIS A 24 32.22 -4.28 15.82
N GLY A 25 31.56 -3.37 15.10
CA GLY A 25 30.34 -3.66 14.34
C GLY A 25 30.57 -4.47 13.08
N LYS A 26 31.76 -4.41 12.48
CA LYS A 26 32.06 -5.19 11.26
C LYS A 26 32.05 -6.70 11.54
N THR A 27 32.63 -7.14 12.66
CA THR A 27 32.66 -8.56 13.07
C THR A 27 31.34 -9.05 13.65
N ILE A 28 30.59 -8.20 14.37
CA ILE A 28 29.25 -8.55 14.86
C ILE A 28 28.24 -8.61 13.69
N ALA A 29 28.34 -7.70 12.72
CA ALA A 29 27.47 -7.68 11.54
C ALA A 29 27.69 -8.89 10.61
N GLU A 30 28.92 -9.38 10.44
CA GLU A 30 29.19 -10.56 9.60
C GLU A 30 28.59 -11.86 10.18
N ASN A 31 28.56 -11.98 11.51
CA ASN A 31 27.93 -13.13 12.18
C ASN A 31 26.41 -12.95 12.37
N LEU A 32 25.92 -11.71 12.47
CA LEU A 32 24.48 -11.42 12.43
C LEU A 32 23.90 -11.59 11.03
N THR A 33 24.56 -11.16 9.96
CA THR A 33 24.02 -11.24 8.57
C THR A 33 23.70 -12.67 8.15
N LYS A 34 24.54 -13.64 8.55
CA LYS A 34 24.33 -15.07 8.29
C LYS A 34 23.15 -15.66 9.06
N THR A 35 22.80 -15.09 10.22
CA THR A 35 21.67 -15.54 11.05
C THR A 35 20.39 -14.74 10.80
N THR A 36 20.50 -13.47 10.42
CA THR A 36 19.40 -12.62 9.96
C THR A 36 18.94 -12.95 8.55
N GLY A 37 19.77 -13.61 7.72
CA GLY A 37 19.35 -14.08 6.39
C GLY A 37 18.16 -15.05 6.47
N VAL A 38 18.15 -15.93 7.47
CA VAL A 38 17.07 -16.92 7.68
C VAL A 38 15.83 -16.27 8.32
N LEU A 39 16.02 -15.26 9.19
CA LEU A 39 14.91 -14.48 9.75
C LEU A 39 14.29 -13.52 8.72
N ALA A 40 15.10 -12.99 7.79
CA ALA A 40 14.64 -12.16 6.68
C ALA A 40 13.89 -12.99 5.61
N GLU A 41 14.33 -14.22 5.32
CA GLU A 41 13.57 -15.15 4.48
C GLU A 41 12.26 -15.58 5.13
N GLY A 42 12.24 -15.82 6.44
CA GLY A 42 11.03 -16.18 7.19
C GLY A 42 9.99 -15.06 7.31
N LEU A 43 10.42 -13.79 7.31
CA LEU A 43 9.54 -12.61 7.23
C LEU A 43 9.18 -12.22 5.78
N SER A 44 9.85 -12.79 4.78
CA SER A 44 9.51 -12.63 3.36
C SER A 44 8.34 -13.54 2.93
N SER A 45 7.39 -13.79 3.83
CA SER A 45 6.14 -14.49 3.51
C SER A 45 5.11 -13.49 2.96
N LYS A 46 5.15 -13.31 1.63
CA LYS A 46 4.02 -13.14 0.69
C LYS A 46 2.96 -12.03 0.89
N TYR A 47 2.84 -11.41 2.05
CA TYR A 47 1.81 -10.40 2.40
C TYR A 47 2.39 -9.04 2.83
N TYR A 48 3.67 -8.97 3.20
CA TYR A 48 4.36 -7.71 3.52
C TYR A 48 5.40 -7.35 2.45
N LYS A 49 4.96 -7.24 1.18
CA LYS A 49 5.70 -6.46 0.18
C LYS A 49 5.43 -4.96 0.40
N GLY A 50 5.71 -4.52 1.62
CA GLY A 50 5.65 -3.14 2.09
C GLY A 50 7.02 -2.71 2.63
N GLY A 51 8.10 -3.19 2.01
CA GLY A 51 9.45 -2.66 2.22
C GLY A 51 9.55 -1.25 1.65
N PHE A 52 10.37 -0.42 2.30
CA PHE A 52 10.68 0.97 2.01
C PHE A 52 11.18 1.16 0.57
N GLY A 53 10.25 1.18 -0.38
CA GLY A 53 10.49 1.31 -1.81
C GLY A 53 9.29 2.01 -2.41
N LEU A 54 9.50 3.22 -2.90
CA LEU A 54 8.55 4.04 -3.65
C LEU A 54 8.22 3.41 -5.02
N SER A 55 7.82 2.13 -5.03
CA SER A 55 7.20 1.52 -6.20
C SER A 55 5.81 2.12 -6.30
N SER A 56 5.62 3.01 -7.28
CA SER A 56 4.33 3.58 -7.65
C SER A 56 3.27 2.47 -7.71
N LYS A 57 2.37 2.45 -6.71
CA LYS A 57 1.19 1.57 -6.67
C LYS A 57 0.14 1.96 -7.71
N TYR A 58 0.39 3.02 -8.49
CA TYR A 58 -0.53 3.57 -9.46
C TYR A 58 -0.26 3.01 -10.86
N TYR A 59 -1.33 2.81 -11.61
CA TYR A 59 -1.25 2.56 -13.05
C TYR A 59 -0.75 3.82 -13.74
N LYS A 60 0.23 3.68 -14.63
CA LYS A 60 0.74 4.79 -15.43
C LYS A 60 -0.22 5.08 -16.60
N GLY A 61 -0.50 6.35 -16.85
CA GLY A 61 -1.37 6.80 -17.95
C GLY A 61 -2.70 7.36 -17.46
N GLY A 62 -3.58 7.69 -18.41
CA GLY A 62 -4.96 8.11 -18.16
C GLY A 62 -5.95 6.97 -18.41
N PHE A 63 -7.23 7.33 -18.48
CA PHE A 63 -8.28 6.41 -18.95
C PHE A 63 -8.12 6.13 -20.44
N ASP A 64 -8.57 4.95 -20.85
CA ASP A 64 -8.62 4.58 -22.25
C ASP A 64 -9.67 5.45 -22.97
N PRO A 65 -9.46 5.75 -24.27
CA PRO A 65 -10.39 6.57 -25.05
C PRO A 65 -11.77 5.91 -25.19
N LYS A 66 -11.83 4.58 -25.11
CA LYS A 66 -13.05 3.79 -25.15
C LYS A 66 -13.07 2.79 -24.00
N MET A 67 -14.15 2.80 -23.21
CA MET A 67 -14.33 1.91 -22.08
C MET A 67 -14.22 0.44 -22.52
N ASN A 68 -13.36 -0.30 -21.83
CA ASN A 68 -13.15 -1.73 -22.09
C ASN A 68 -13.30 -2.56 -20.81
N ARG A 69 -13.40 -3.89 -20.97
CA ARG A 69 -13.65 -4.81 -19.84
C ARG A 69 -12.58 -4.73 -18.76
N ARG A 70 -11.31 -4.56 -19.14
CA ARG A 70 -10.19 -4.51 -18.20
C ARG A 70 -10.24 -3.22 -17.40
N GLU A 71 -10.39 -2.09 -18.07
CA GLU A 71 -10.51 -0.77 -17.44
C GLU A 71 -11.73 -0.71 -16.54
N ALA A 72 -12.91 -1.16 -16.99
CA ALA A 72 -14.13 -1.17 -16.19
C ALA A 72 -13.95 -2.02 -14.91
N ALA A 73 -13.30 -3.18 -15.01
CA ALA A 73 -12.98 -4.02 -13.86
C ALA A 73 -12.02 -3.33 -12.88
N LEU A 74 -11.01 -2.61 -13.40
CA LEU A 74 -10.05 -1.84 -12.60
C LEU A 74 -10.71 -0.64 -11.90
N ILE A 75 -11.57 0.11 -12.59
CA ILE A 75 -12.32 1.24 -12.02
C ILE A 75 -13.23 0.77 -10.88
N LEU A 76 -13.96 -0.32 -11.09
CA LEU A 76 -14.88 -0.86 -10.08
C LEU A 76 -14.18 -1.67 -8.98
N GLY A 77 -12.89 -2.02 -9.17
CA GLY A 77 -12.14 -2.84 -8.22
C GLY A 77 -12.67 -4.28 -8.10
N ILE A 78 -13.15 -4.86 -9.20
CA ILE A 78 -13.76 -6.20 -9.26
C ILE A 78 -13.06 -7.09 -10.29
N SER A 79 -13.35 -8.40 -10.25
CA SER A 79 -12.93 -9.33 -11.30
C SER A 79 -13.63 -9.01 -12.63
N PRO A 80 -12.97 -9.15 -13.80
CA PRO A 80 -13.60 -9.05 -15.12
C PRO A 80 -14.76 -10.03 -15.36
N THR A 81 -14.84 -11.07 -14.53
CA THR A 81 -15.87 -12.13 -14.54
C THR A 81 -16.86 -12.00 -13.36
N ALA A 82 -16.84 -10.87 -12.64
CA ALA A 82 -17.72 -10.66 -11.50
C ALA A 82 -19.21 -10.71 -11.90
N ASN A 83 -20.04 -11.15 -10.96
CA ASN A 83 -21.49 -11.19 -11.12
C ASN A 83 -22.10 -9.77 -11.10
N LYS A 84 -23.31 -9.63 -11.67
CA LYS A 84 -24.03 -8.34 -11.73
C LYS A 84 -24.31 -7.74 -10.35
N THR A 85 -24.47 -8.58 -9.32
CA THR A 85 -24.70 -8.11 -7.95
C THR A 85 -23.47 -7.39 -7.40
N ARG A 86 -22.26 -7.95 -7.55
CA ARG A 86 -21.02 -7.26 -7.16
C ARG A 86 -20.75 -6.00 -7.98
N VAL A 87 -21.07 -5.99 -9.27
CA VAL A 87 -20.95 -4.78 -10.10
C VAL A 87 -21.77 -3.64 -9.50
N ARG A 88 -23.04 -3.90 -9.16
CA ARG A 88 -23.94 -2.89 -8.58
C ARG A 88 -23.50 -2.45 -7.19
N GLU A 89 -23.00 -3.37 -6.38
CA GLU A 89 -22.51 -3.05 -5.03
C GLU A 89 -21.26 -2.17 -5.09
N ALA A 90 -20.28 -2.53 -5.92
CA ALA A 90 -19.07 -1.75 -6.13
C ALA A 90 -19.39 -0.37 -6.69
N TYR A 91 -20.27 -0.30 -7.68
CA TYR A 91 -20.77 0.96 -8.25
C TYR A 91 -21.37 1.88 -7.18
N LYS A 92 -22.31 1.37 -6.36
CA LYS A 92 -22.94 2.17 -5.29
C LYS A 92 -21.92 2.72 -4.31
N ARG A 93 -20.95 1.89 -3.91
CA ARG A 93 -19.87 2.29 -2.99
C ARG A 93 -19.03 3.43 -3.58
N LEU A 94 -18.64 3.31 -4.84
CA LEU A 94 -17.77 4.27 -5.50
C LEU A 94 -18.48 5.58 -5.84
N ILE A 95 -19.73 5.52 -6.32
CA ILE A 95 -20.46 6.74 -6.71
C ILE A 95 -20.80 7.59 -5.48
N ILE A 96 -21.08 6.97 -4.32
CA ILE A 96 -21.34 7.72 -3.08
C ILE A 96 -20.12 8.56 -2.69
N GLN A 97 -18.92 8.02 -2.85
CA GLN A 97 -17.66 8.68 -2.51
C GLN A 97 -17.21 9.71 -3.55
N ASN A 98 -17.51 9.47 -4.84
CA ASN A 98 -17.02 10.28 -5.95
C ASN A 98 -18.09 11.20 -6.55
N HIS A 99 -19.26 11.33 -5.92
CA HIS A 99 -20.35 12.15 -6.45
C HIS A 99 -19.93 13.63 -6.55
N PRO A 100 -20.22 14.34 -7.66
CA PRO A 100 -19.87 15.75 -7.82
C PRO A 100 -20.45 16.65 -6.72
N ASP A 101 -21.71 16.41 -6.32
CA ASP A 101 -22.36 17.16 -5.23
C ASP A 101 -21.70 16.96 -3.85
N ARG A 102 -20.82 15.95 -3.70
CA ARG A 102 -20.04 15.70 -2.49
C ARG A 102 -18.57 16.10 -2.65
N GLY A 103 -18.25 16.93 -3.66
CA GLY A 103 -16.88 17.36 -3.95
C GLY A 103 -16.07 16.35 -4.76
N GLY A 104 -16.71 15.32 -5.33
CA GLY A 104 -16.07 14.39 -6.27
C GLY A 104 -15.85 15.01 -7.65
N SER A 105 -14.97 14.42 -8.44
CA SER A 105 -14.73 14.88 -9.82
C SER A 105 -15.87 14.43 -10.74
N PRO A 106 -16.52 15.35 -11.49
CA PRO A 106 -17.53 14.98 -12.48
C PRO A 106 -17.01 13.96 -13.51
N TYR A 107 -15.74 14.08 -13.89
CA TYR A 107 -15.10 13.18 -14.84
C TYR A 107 -14.90 11.77 -14.28
N VAL A 108 -14.48 11.66 -13.01
CA VAL A 108 -14.33 10.36 -12.34
C VAL A 108 -15.69 9.69 -12.14
N ALA A 109 -16.71 10.46 -11.73
CA ALA A 109 -18.08 9.94 -11.62
C ALA A 109 -18.61 9.42 -12.96
N ALA A 110 -18.37 10.15 -14.07
CA ALA A 110 -18.72 9.69 -15.41
C ALA A 110 -18.02 8.37 -15.77
N LYS A 111 -16.73 8.23 -15.45
CA LYS A 111 -15.98 6.97 -15.69
C LYS A 111 -16.50 5.79 -14.87
N ILE A 112 -16.95 6.03 -13.64
CA ILE A 112 -17.61 5.00 -12.81
C ILE A 112 -18.94 4.57 -13.45
N ASN A 113 -19.71 5.51 -14.00
CA ASN A 113 -20.97 5.21 -14.71
C ASN A 113 -20.71 4.40 -15.99
N GLU A 114 -19.75 4.82 -16.82
CA GLU A 114 -19.34 4.08 -18.02
C GLU A 114 -18.94 2.64 -17.69
N ALA A 115 -18.18 2.43 -16.60
CA ALA A 115 -17.75 1.10 -16.17
C ALA A 115 -18.93 0.21 -15.74
N LYS A 116 -19.90 0.76 -14.99
CA LYS A 116 -21.16 0.07 -14.63
C LYS A 116 -21.91 -0.34 -15.90
N ASP A 117 -22.13 0.62 -16.80
CA ASP A 117 -22.95 0.42 -17.99
C ASP A 117 -22.29 -0.57 -18.95
N PHE A 118 -20.95 -0.65 -19.01
CA PHE A 118 -20.24 -1.69 -19.76
C PHE A 118 -20.61 -3.11 -19.32
N PHE A 119 -20.73 -3.35 -18.01
CA PHE A 119 -21.10 -4.67 -17.48
C PHE A 119 -22.61 -4.96 -17.52
N GLU A 120 -23.46 -3.93 -17.53
CA GLU A 120 -24.91 -4.10 -17.63
C GLU A 120 -25.41 -4.18 -19.08
N SER A 121 -24.75 -3.51 -20.03
CA SER A 121 -25.17 -3.44 -21.44
C SER A 121 -24.91 -4.72 -22.23
N GLY A 122 -23.91 -5.52 -21.86
CA GLY A 122 -23.63 -6.84 -22.48
C GLY A 122 -24.64 -7.94 -22.12
N ALA A 123 -25.76 -7.60 -21.50
CA ALA A 123 -26.83 -8.51 -21.11
C ALA A 123 -28.15 -8.30 -21.86
N LYS A 124 -28.09 -7.65 -23.03
CA LYS A 124 -29.19 -7.63 -23.99
C LYS A 124 -29.00 -8.72 -25.02
#